data_AF-A0A9E5TNT6-F1
#
_entry.id   AF-A0A9E5TNT6-F1
#
_cell.length_a   1.000
_cell.length_b   1.000
_cell.length_c   1.000
_cell.angle_alpha   90.00
_cell.angle_beta   90.00
_cell.angle_gamma   90.00
#
_symmetry.space_group_name_H-M   'P 1'
#
loop_
_entity.id
_entity.type
_entity.pdbx_description
1 polymer ?
#
loop_
_entity_poly.entity_id
_entity_poly.type
_entity_poly.pdbx_seq_one_letter_code
_entity_poly.pdbx_strand_id
1 'polypeptide(L)'
;MNVSCPQCKTVFRVDPRKVPAEGVRARCSVCGGVFEVVAEGKQVAVAAQPAVAAPGPAAAPPPPQAAVPDTPAAPPPPAPEPAPEPAIAAPPPPPPEPPPPAPQAEAPATGKPFGQPDPESRARRLARALISDVAAYHPERLEIGLREGRLKELFQEELRKSWQEYVEQVGIEVAKSTPYFRDALNEILAKGKKVF
;
A
#
# COMPACT_ATOMS: atom_id res chain seq x y z
N MET A 1 -18.12 -6.91 -11.17
CA MET A 1 -16.90 -7.72 -11.36
C MET A 1 -15.77 -7.14 -10.53
N ASN A 2 -14.76 -7.95 -10.20
CA ASN A 2 -13.59 -7.51 -9.44
C ASN A 2 -12.38 -7.54 -10.38
N VAL A 3 -11.58 -6.47 -10.37
CA VAL A 3 -10.46 -6.33 -11.30
C VAL A 3 -9.20 -5.94 -10.53
N SER A 4 -8.14 -6.71 -10.70
CA SER A 4 -6.87 -6.51 -9.98
C SER A 4 -5.87 -5.76 -10.84
N CYS A 5 -5.23 -4.73 -10.28
CA CYS A 5 -4.18 -4.00 -11.01
C CYS A 5 -2.90 -4.86 -11.15
N PRO A 6 -2.35 -5.06 -12.36
CA PRO A 6 -1.15 -5.87 -12.57
C PRO A 6 0.16 -5.21 -12.11
N GLN A 7 0.11 -4.02 -11.49
CA GLN A 7 1.29 -3.28 -11.03
C GLN A 7 1.38 -3.21 -9.50
N CYS A 8 0.26 -3.00 -8.81
CA CYS A 8 0.22 -2.88 -7.34
C CYS A 8 -0.73 -3.88 -6.65
N LYS A 9 -1.29 -4.84 -7.40
CA LYS A 9 -2.18 -5.92 -6.91
C LYS A 9 -3.47 -5.45 -6.21
N THR A 10 -3.75 -4.14 -6.14
CA THR A 10 -5.00 -3.59 -5.60
C THR A 10 -6.21 -4.08 -6.39
N VAL A 11 -7.25 -4.52 -5.67
CA VAL A 11 -8.51 -5.02 -6.23
C VAL A 11 -9.55 -3.90 -6.26
N PHE A 12 -10.13 -3.66 -7.44
CA PHE A 12 -11.17 -2.68 -7.67
C PHE A 12 -12.51 -3.37 -7.97
N ARG A 13 -13.62 -2.84 -7.43
CA ARG A 13 -14.97 -3.24 -7.84
C ARG A 13 -15.39 -2.41 -9.04
N VAL A 14 -15.74 -3.07 -10.14
CA VAL A 14 -16.16 -2.45 -11.39
C VAL A 14 -17.56 -2.92 -11.76
N ASP A 15 -18.44 -2.00 -12.14
CA ASP A 15 -19.77 -2.33 -12.67
C ASP A 15 -19.64 -3.01 -14.04
N PRO A 16 -20.15 -4.23 -14.24
CA PRO A 16 -20.04 -4.92 -15.53
C PRO A 16 -20.77 -4.17 -16.66
N ARG A 17 -21.80 -3.36 -16.33
CA ARG A 17 -22.49 -2.48 -17.30
C ARG A 17 -21.63 -1.33 -17.84
N LYS A 18 -20.48 -1.03 -17.23
CA LYS A 18 -19.54 0.02 -17.66
C LYS A 18 -18.35 -0.54 -18.47
N VAL A 19 -18.28 -1.87 -18.65
CA VAL A 19 -17.22 -2.54 -19.39
C VAL A 19 -17.84 -3.14 -20.66
N PRO A 20 -17.55 -2.59 -21.86
CA PRO A 20 -18.02 -3.20 -23.10
C PRO A 20 -17.29 -4.52 -23.36
N ALA A 21 -17.83 -5.36 -24.25
CA ALA A 21 -17.22 -6.64 -24.64
C ALA A 21 -15.83 -6.47 -25.30
N GLU A 22 -15.59 -5.33 -25.94
CA GLU A 22 -14.29 -4.93 -26.51
C GLU A 22 -13.24 -4.57 -25.43
N GLY A 23 -13.68 -4.36 -24.18
CA GLY A 23 -12.86 -3.93 -23.06
C GLY A 23 -12.73 -2.41 -22.92
N VAL A 24 -12.20 -1.97 -21.79
CA VAL A 24 -11.94 -0.54 -21.50
C VAL A 24 -10.57 -0.37 -20.84
N ARG A 25 -9.85 0.70 -21.21
CA ARG A 25 -8.60 1.08 -20.56
C ARG A 25 -8.90 1.78 -19.23
N ALA A 26 -8.64 1.08 -18.13
CA ALA A 26 -8.75 1.63 -16.78
C ALA A 26 -7.41 2.17 -16.27
N ARG A 27 -7.44 3.18 -15.40
CA ARG A 27 -6.26 3.70 -14.69
C ARG A 27 -6.38 3.36 -13.20
N CYS A 28 -5.34 2.75 -12.64
CA CYS A 28 -5.25 2.49 -11.21
C CYS A 28 -5.12 3.81 -10.43
N SER A 29 -5.95 4.04 -9.42
CA SER A 29 -5.83 5.21 -8.52
C SER A 29 -4.65 5.12 -7.56
N VAL A 30 -4.15 3.91 -7.25
CA VAL A 30 -3.05 3.69 -6.29
C VAL A 30 -1.69 3.92 -6.93
N CYS A 31 -1.41 3.29 -8.06
CA CYS A 31 -0.09 3.37 -8.72
C CYS A 31 -0.09 4.17 -10.03
N GLY A 32 -1.25 4.65 -10.50
CA GLY A 32 -1.37 5.42 -11.74
C GLY A 32 -1.26 4.60 -13.04
N GLY A 33 -0.97 3.30 -12.97
CA GLY A 33 -0.79 2.42 -14.13
C GLY A 33 -2.10 2.21 -14.92
N VAL A 34 -1.98 2.14 -16.25
CA VAL A 34 -3.11 1.94 -17.17
C VAL A 34 -3.11 0.48 -17.65
N PHE A 35 -4.26 -0.18 -17.57
CA PHE A 35 -4.44 -1.59 -17.94
C PHE A 35 -5.81 -1.80 -18.58
N GLU A 36 -5.98 -2.89 -19.32
CA GLU A 36 -7.24 -3.21 -19.99
C GLU A 36 -8.14 -4.07 -19.10
N VAL A 37 -9.43 -3.76 -19.14
CA VAL A 37 -10.48 -4.42 -18.37
C VAL A 37 -11.51 -4.94 -19.35
N VAL A 38 -11.56 -6.27 -19.50
CA VAL A 38 -12.53 -6.96 -20.37
C VAL A 38 -13.70 -7.50 -19.55
N ALA A 39 -14.91 -7.44 -20.10
CA ALA A 39 -16.07 -8.07 -19.47
C ALA A 39 -15.88 -9.59 -19.48
N GLU A 40 -15.97 -10.24 -18.32
CA GLU A 40 -15.48 -11.61 -18.14
C GLU A 40 -16.34 -12.65 -18.87
N GLY A 41 -15.84 -13.08 -20.04
CA GLY A 41 -16.22 -14.33 -20.71
C GLY A 41 -15.03 -15.11 -21.28
N LYS A 42 -13.79 -14.62 -21.09
CA LYS A 42 -12.58 -15.24 -21.64
C LYS A 42 -11.33 -14.96 -20.79
N GLN A 43 -11.34 -15.39 -19.54
CA GLN A 43 -10.08 -15.63 -18.84
C GLN A 43 -9.37 -16.78 -19.57
N VAL A 44 -8.17 -16.54 -20.12
CA VAL A 44 -7.36 -17.62 -20.68
C VAL A 44 -6.84 -18.45 -19.51
N ALA A 45 -7.47 -19.59 -19.28
CA ALA A 45 -7.03 -20.55 -18.28
C ALA A 45 -5.60 -20.99 -18.60
N VAL A 46 -4.66 -20.69 -17.71
CA VAL A 46 -3.37 -21.38 -17.69
C VAL A 46 -3.66 -22.84 -17.38
N ALA A 47 -3.16 -23.74 -18.23
CA ALA A 47 -3.61 -25.13 -18.26
C ALA A 47 -3.28 -25.89 -16.96
N ALA A 48 -4.15 -26.85 -16.64
CA ALA A 48 -4.08 -27.66 -15.43
C ALA A 48 -2.83 -28.55 -15.37
N GLN A 49 -2.36 -28.80 -14.14
CA GLN A 49 -1.60 -30.01 -13.80
C GLN A 49 -2.51 -30.93 -12.98
N PRO A 50 -2.57 -32.24 -13.25
CA PRO A 50 -3.53 -33.14 -12.62
C PRO A 50 -3.11 -33.58 -11.20
N ALA A 51 -4.10 -33.88 -10.37
CA ALA A 51 -3.91 -34.37 -9.01
C ALA A 51 -3.68 -35.89 -8.95
N VAL A 52 -2.96 -36.35 -7.92
CA VAL A 52 -2.99 -37.75 -7.46
C VAL A 52 -3.17 -37.83 -5.94
N ALA A 53 -3.89 -38.87 -5.52
CA ALA A 53 -4.59 -39.00 -4.24
C ALA A 53 -3.72 -39.10 -2.97
N ALA A 54 -4.34 -38.74 -1.84
CA ALA A 54 -3.91 -39.09 -0.48
C ALA A 54 -4.76 -40.24 0.09
N PRO A 55 -4.31 -40.90 1.19
CA PRO A 55 -5.24 -41.66 2.04
C PRO A 55 -5.09 -41.40 3.55
N GLY A 56 -6.13 -40.82 4.17
CA GLY A 56 -6.56 -41.06 5.57
C GLY A 56 -5.66 -40.63 6.74
N PRO A 57 -6.14 -40.76 8.01
CA PRO A 57 -7.45 -41.26 8.44
C PRO A 57 -8.32 -40.19 9.16
N ALA A 58 -9.60 -40.51 9.39
CA ALA A 58 -10.49 -39.74 10.27
C ALA A 58 -11.28 -40.68 11.18
N ALA A 59 -11.30 -40.41 12.50
CA ALA A 59 -12.13 -41.12 13.47
C ALA A 59 -12.38 -40.26 14.73
N ALA A 60 -13.61 -39.76 14.91
CA ALA A 60 -14.24 -39.48 16.21
C ALA A 60 -15.77 -39.27 16.02
N PRO A 61 -16.64 -39.77 16.94
CA PRO A 61 -18.11 -39.75 16.80
C PRO A 61 -18.82 -38.47 17.37
N PRO A 62 -20.15 -38.31 17.15
CA PRO A 62 -20.93 -37.09 17.45
C PRO A 62 -21.55 -37.03 18.88
N PRO A 63 -22.29 -35.95 19.28
CA PRO A 63 -22.39 -35.50 20.68
C PRO A 63 -23.70 -35.89 21.43
N PRO A 64 -23.76 -35.66 22.76
CA PRO A 64 -25.00 -35.63 23.53
C PRO A 64 -25.69 -34.25 23.53
N GLN A 65 -27.02 -34.23 23.66
CA GLN A 65 -27.87 -33.04 23.77
C GLN A 65 -28.37 -32.81 25.20
N ALA A 66 -28.47 -31.55 25.64
CA ALA A 66 -29.35 -30.98 26.69
C ALA A 66 -28.86 -29.56 27.06
N ALA A 67 -29.64 -28.59 27.52
CA ALA A 67 -31.06 -28.27 27.40
C ALA A 67 -31.23 -26.76 27.75
N VAL A 68 -32.31 -26.12 27.29
CA VAL A 68 -32.71 -24.74 27.68
C VAL A 68 -33.47 -24.75 29.03
N PRO A 69 -33.83 -23.62 29.70
CA PRO A 69 -33.66 -22.19 29.35
C PRO A 69 -33.08 -21.32 30.50
N ASP A 70 -32.95 -19.99 30.31
CA ASP A 70 -33.74 -18.96 31.05
C ASP A 70 -33.37 -17.52 30.59
N THR A 71 -34.21 -16.51 30.86
CA THR A 71 -34.03 -15.09 30.50
C THR A 71 -34.38 -14.18 31.67
N PRO A 72 -33.41 -13.41 32.19
CA PRO A 72 -33.62 -11.95 32.34
C PRO A 72 -32.31 -11.13 32.19
N ALA A 73 -32.31 -9.80 32.01
CA ALA A 73 -33.32 -8.83 31.56
C ALA A 73 -32.56 -7.57 31.06
N ALA A 74 -33.14 -6.79 30.15
CA ALA A 74 -32.53 -5.54 29.71
C ALA A 74 -32.66 -4.43 30.78
N PRO A 75 -31.64 -3.56 30.97
CA PRO A 75 -31.79 -2.35 31.76
C PRO A 75 -32.73 -1.34 31.07
N PRO A 76 -33.50 -0.53 31.82
CA PRO A 76 -34.46 0.42 31.26
C PRO A 76 -33.78 1.67 30.67
N PRO A 77 -34.44 2.37 29.73
CA PRO A 77 -33.98 3.68 29.26
C PRO A 77 -34.23 4.79 30.30
N PRO A 78 -33.36 5.80 30.42
CA PRO A 78 -33.66 7.02 31.15
C PRO A 78 -34.70 7.89 30.42
N ALA A 79 -35.59 8.50 31.19
CA ALA A 79 -36.67 9.39 30.73
C ALA A 79 -36.18 10.85 30.49
N PRO A 80 -36.98 11.73 29.84
CA PRO A 80 -36.48 12.99 29.26
C PRO A 80 -36.66 14.26 30.10
N GLU A 81 -35.97 15.32 29.64
CA GLU A 81 -36.26 16.77 29.79
C GLU A 81 -36.02 17.46 31.15
N PRO A 82 -35.58 18.75 31.17
CA PRO A 82 -36.22 19.88 30.45
C PRO A 82 -35.34 20.80 29.59
N ALA A 83 -35.97 21.46 28.60
CA ALA A 83 -35.61 22.80 28.10
C ALA A 83 -36.33 23.88 28.96
N PRO A 84 -35.82 25.12 29.14
CA PRO A 84 -35.60 26.15 28.09
C PRO A 84 -34.16 26.73 28.13
N GLU A 85 -33.71 27.82 27.48
CA GLU A 85 -34.27 28.84 26.52
C GLU A 85 -33.09 29.33 25.61
N PRO A 86 -33.28 30.20 24.58
CA PRO A 86 -32.24 30.45 23.57
C PRO A 86 -31.23 31.55 23.98
N ALA A 87 -29.94 31.19 24.00
CA ALA A 87 -28.84 32.15 24.12
C ALA A 87 -28.10 32.31 22.78
N ILE A 88 -28.51 33.35 22.04
CA ILE A 88 -27.69 34.18 21.14
C ILE A 88 -26.68 33.43 20.25
N ALA A 89 -27.01 33.32 18.96
CA ALA A 89 -26.04 32.95 17.94
C ALA A 89 -24.86 33.95 17.93
N ALA A 90 -23.70 33.53 18.45
CA ALA A 90 -22.45 34.20 18.19
C ALA A 90 -22.21 34.23 16.66
N PRO A 91 -21.76 35.35 16.08
CA PRO A 91 -21.41 35.38 14.67
C PRO A 91 -20.31 34.33 14.40
N PRO A 92 -20.34 33.63 13.26
CA PRO A 92 -19.30 32.67 12.93
C PRO A 92 -17.93 33.39 12.91
N PRO A 93 -16.85 32.75 13.39
CA PRO A 93 -15.53 33.30 13.22
C PRO A 93 -15.26 33.52 11.73
N PRO A 94 -14.52 34.57 11.34
CA PRO A 94 -14.14 34.76 9.95
C PRO A 94 -13.39 33.51 9.45
N PRO A 95 -13.53 33.12 8.17
CA PRO A 95 -12.76 32.03 7.61
C PRO A 95 -11.27 32.33 7.79
N PRO A 96 -10.43 31.33 8.13
CA PRO A 96 -8.99 31.55 8.23
C PRO A 96 -8.47 32.05 6.88
N GLU A 97 -7.73 33.16 6.92
CA GLU A 97 -7.04 33.65 5.73
C GLU A 97 -6.15 32.53 5.16
N PRO A 98 -6.10 32.36 3.82
CA PRO A 98 -5.21 31.38 3.23
C PRO A 98 -3.78 31.72 3.63
N PRO A 99 -2.95 30.74 4.04
CA PRO A 99 -1.56 31.01 4.34
C PRO A 99 -0.89 31.61 3.09
N PRO A 100 0.06 32.55 3.24
CA PRO A 100 0.79 33.09 2.11
C PRO A 100 1.42 31.93 1.33
N PRO A 101 1.43 31.98 -0.02
CA PRO A 101 2.01 30.92 -0.82
C PRO A 101 3.47 30.76 -0.42
N ALA A 102 3.80 29.61 0.17
CA ALA A 102 5.18 29.29 0.50
C ALA A 102 6.03 29.42 -0.78
N PRO A 103 7.24 30.01 -0.71
CA PRO A 103 8.10 30.14 -1.88
C PRO A 103 8.31 28.74 -2.46
N GLN A 104 7.90 28.57 -3.71
CA GLN A 104 8.02 27.31 -4.42
C GLN A 104 9.52 27.02 -4.53
N ALA A 105 10.01 26.09 -3.72
CA ALA A 105 11.37 25.62 -3.83
C ALA A 105 11.54 25.04 -5.24
N GLU A 106 12.35 25.72 -6.05
CA GLU A 106 12.61 25.39 -7.45
C GLU A 106 13.23 23.99 -7.55
N ALA A 107 12.37 22.98 -7.72
CA ALA A 107 12.80 21.69 -8.22
C ALA A 107 13.15 21.87 -9.70
N PRO A 108 14.40 21.64 -10.14
CA PRO A 108 14.77 21.83 -11.54
C PRO A 108 13.98 20.88 -12.43
N ALA A 109 13.04 21.45 -13.19
CA ALA A 109 12.17 20.74 -14.12
C ALA A 109 12.92 20.35 -15.41
N THR A 110 13.97 19.53 -15.30
CA THR A 110 14.56 18.84 -16.46
C THR A 110 13.61 17.74 -16.92
N GLY A 111 12.65 18.12 -17.77
CA GLY A 111 11.61 17.24 -18.28
C GLY A 111 12.11 16.21 -19.31
N LYS A 112 11.35 15.13 -19.45
CA LYS A 112 11.12 14.43 -20.71
C LYS A 112 9.60 14.30 -20.89
N PRO A 113 9.05 14.46 -22.11
CA PRO A 113 7.61 14.43 -22.34
C PRO A 113 7.02 13.01 -22.22
N PHE A 114 5.69 12.93 -22.14
CA PHE A 114 4.91 11.71 -21.99
C PHE A 114 5.25 10.64 -23.04
N GLY A 115 5.70 9.46 -22.60
CA GLY A 115 5.97 8.31 -23.49
C GLY A 115 6.54 7.10 -22.74
N GLN A 116 5.69 6.40 -21.99
CA GLN A 116 6.05 5.34 -21.02
C GLN A 116 6.82 5.85 -19.77
N PRO A 117 6.62 5.22 -18.58
CA PRO A 117 7.52 5.43 -17.46
C PRO A 117 8.87 4.79 -17.79
N ASP A 118 9.88 5.64 -17.97
CA ASP A 118 11.26 5.21 -18.18
C ASP A 118 11.68 4.17 -17.10
N PRO A 119 12.34 3.05 -17.48
CA PRO A 119 12.66 1.97 -16.56
C PRO A 119 13.55 2.44 -15.40
N GLU A 120 14.44 3.41 -15.61
CA GLU A 120 15.25 4.02 -14.56
C GLU A 120 14.40 4.85 -13.60
N SER A 121 13.41 5.59 -14.14
CA SER A 121 12.46 6.34 -13.33
C SER A 121 11.57 5.42 -12.48
N ARG A 122 11.19 4.24 -12.99
CA ARG A 122 10.52 3.19 -12.22
C ARG A 122 11.46 2.62 -11.15
N ALA A 123 12.70 2.30 -11.50
CA ALA A 123 13.73 1.80 -10.59
C ALA A 123 13.95 2.75 -9.41
N ARG A 124 14.18 4.04 -9.67
CA ARG A 124 14.43 5.04 -8.63
C ARG A 124 13.25 5.23 -7.68
N ARG A 125 12.01 5.13 -8.18
CA ARG A 125 10.80 5.16 -7.34
C ARG A 125 10.69 3.91 -6.47
N LEU A 126 10.92 2.73 -7.03
CA LEU A 126 10.85 1.47 -6.27
C LEU A 126 11.92 1.41 -5.17
N ALA A 127 13.17 1.80 -5.48
CA ALA A 127 14.26 1.88 -4.50
C ALA A 127 13.87 2.76 -3.30
N ARG A 128 13.37 3.98 -3.53
CA ARG A 128 12.90 4.86 -2.46
C ARG A 128 11.71 4.28 -1.69
N ALA A 129 10.77 3.62 -2.35
CA ALA A 129 9.62 3.00 -1.69
C ALA A 129 10.05 1.87 -0.73
N LEU A 130 10.88 0.92 -1.20
CA LEU A 130 11.38 -0.20 -0.39
C LEU A 130 12.21 0.27 0.81
N ILE A 131 13.05 1.30 0.64
CA ILE A 131 13.90 1.80 1.72
C ILE A 131 13.10 2.67 2.70
N SER A 132 12.07 3.39 2.23
CA SER A 132 11.11 4.10 3.09
C SER A 132 10.27 3.16 3.93
N ASP A 133 9.92 1.98 3.41
CA ASP A 133 9.20 0.93 4.13
C ASP A 133 10.05 0.38 5.28
N VAL A 134 11.29 -0.03 4.99
CA VAL A 134 12.29 -0.46 5.99
C VAL A 134 12.53 0.62 7.07
N ALA A 135 12.58 1.90 6.69
CA ALA A 135 12.72 3.01 7.63
C ALA A 135 11.49 3.19 8.53
N ALA A 136 10.28 2.98 8.00
CA ALA A 136 9.03 3.09 8.76
C ALA A 136 8.82 1.94 9.75
N TYR A 137 9.27 0.72 9.41
CA TYR A 137 9.14 -0.46 10.27
C TYR A 137 10.16 -0.53 11.41
N HIS A 138 11.35 0.07 11.27
CA HIS A 138 12.44 -0.05 12.26
C HIS A 138 12.97 1.32 12.76
N PRO A 139 12.12 2.24 13.27
CA PRO A 139 12.55 3.58 13.68
C PRO A 139 13.60 3.57 14.81
N GLU A 140 13.46 2.65 15.77
CA GLU A 140 14.41 2.50 16.88
C GLU A 140 15.82 2.10 16.40
N ARG A 141 15.92 1.11 15.50
CA ARG A 141 17.21 0.70 14.89
C ARG A 141 17.82 1.84 14.08
N LEU A 142 16.99 2.72 13.51
CA LEU A 142 17.40 3.91 12.79
C LEU A 142 18.07 4.94 13.71
N GLU A 143 17.47 5.22 14.87
CA GLU A 143 18.07 6.12 15.87
C GLU A 143 19.35 5.54 16.48
N ILE A 144 19.37 4.26 16.82
CA ILE A 144 20.57 3.57 17.33
C ILE A 144 21.68 3.61 16.26
N GLY A 145 21.37 3.27 15.01
CA GLY A 145 22.34 3.30 13.91
C GLY A 145 22.87 4.70 13.59
N LEU A 146 22.05 5.74 13.71
CA LEU A 146 22.48 7.14 13.57
C LEU A 146 23.37 7.60 14.74
N ARG A 147 23.13 7.08 15.95
CA ARG A 147 23.90 7.41 17.16
C ARG A 147 25.25 6.70 17.22
N GLU A 148 25.28 5.40 16.89
CA GLU A 148 26.49 4.57 16.91
C GLU A 148 27.26 4.55 15.58
N GLY A 149 26.67 5.05 14.49
CA GLY A 149 27.23 4.96 13.14
C GLY A 149 27.04 3.60 12.45
N ARG A 150 26.50 2.59 13.15
CA ARG A 150 26.38 1.18 12.70
C ARG A 150 25.15 0.90 11.82
N LEU A 151 24.71 1.89 11.06
CA LEU A 151 23.58 1.79 10.11
C LEU A 151 23.71 0.60 9.14
N LYS A 152 24.93 0.31 8.67
CA LYS A 152 25.17 -0.81 7.74
C LYS A 152 24.88 -2.16 8.39
N GLU A 153 25.43 -2.42 9.57
CA GLU A 153 25.23 -3.68 10.30
C GLU A 153 23.77 -3.85 10.74
N LEU A 154 23.19 -2.80 11.34
CA LEU A 154 21.84 -2.86 11.91
C LEU A 154 20.76 -3.09 10.85
N PHE A 155 20.94 -2.61 9.63
CA PHE A 155 19.98 -2.80 8.54
C PHE A 155 20.40 -3.85 7.51
N GLN A 156 21.59 -4.49 7.64
CA GLN A 156 22.16 -5.36 6.61
C GLN A 156 21.19 -6.44 6.09
N GLU A 157 20.45 -7.09 6.99
CA GLU A 157 19.51 -8.16 6.64
C GLU A 157 18.31 -7.65 5.84
N GLU A 158 17.71 -6.54 6.29
CA GLU A 158 16.57 -5.90 5.62
C GLU A 158 17.00 -5.34 4.27
N LEU A 159 18.17 -4.69 4.20
CA LEU A 159 18.72 -4.20 2.95
C LEU A 159 19.04 -5.32 1.96
N ARG A 160 19.50 -6.48 2.42
CA ARG A 160 19.71 -7.65 1.56
C ARG A 160 18.39 -8.17 0.98
N LYS A 161 17.32 -8.24 1.78
CA LYS A 161 15.97 -8.61 1.31
C LYS A 161 15.43 -7.59 0.31
N SER A 162 15.44 -6.29 0.67
CA SER A 162 14.97 -5.20 -0.18
C SER A 162 15.77 -5.07 -1.48
N TRP A 163 17.07 -5.38 -1.45
CA TRP A 163 17.90 -5.45 -2.66
C TRP A 163 17.49 -6.62 -3.56
N GLN A 164 17.17 -7.79 -2.99
CA GLN A 164 16.73 -8.95 -3.76
C GLN A 164 15.37 -8.71 -4.42
N GLU A 165 14.40 -8.13 -3.70
CA GLU A 165 13.12 -7.67 -4.23
C GLU A 165 13.29 -6.61 -5.34
N TYR A 166 14.18 -5.64 -5.12
CA TYR A 166 14.52 -4.62 -6.11
C TYR A 166 15.12 -5.23 -7.40
N VAL A 167 16.02 -6.20 -7.26
CA VAL A 167 16.61 -6.96 -8.37
C VAL A 167 15.56 -7.80 -9.10
N GLU A 168 14.60 -8.42 -8.41
CA GLU A 168 13.54 -9.21 -9.01
C GLU A 168 12.57 -8.34 -9.85
N GLN A 169 12.20 -7.16 -9.34
CA GLN A 169 11.24 -6.27 -10.01
C GLN A 169 11.83 -5.41 -11.14
N VAL A 170 13.13 -5.09 -11.09
CA VAL A 170 13.79 -4.17 -12.06
C VAL A 170 14.81 -4.90 -12.94
N GLY A 171 15.29 -6.07 -12.53
CA GLY A 171 16.31 -6.86 -13.22
C GLY A 171 17.73 -6.55 -12.75
N ILE A 172 18.60 -7.57 -12.81
CA ILE A 172 20.01 -7.51 -12.40
C ILE A 172 20.79 -6.39 -13.11
N GLU A 173 20.53 -6.18 -14.40
CA GLU A 173 21.19 -5.18 -15.25
C GLU A 173 21.02 -3.77 -14.67
N VAL A 174 19.77 -3.31 -14.50
CA VAL A 174 19.46 -1.99 -13.98
C VAL A 174 19.90 -1.86 -12.52
N ALA A 175 19.69 -2.91 -11.71
CA ALA A 175 20.06 -2.87 -10.30
C ALA A 175 21.57 -2.71 -10.09
N LYS A 176 22.42 -3.40 -10.88
CA LYS A 176 23.89 -3.26 -10.79
C LYS A 176 24.42 -2.01 -11.49
N SER A 177 23.80 -1.57 -12.58
CA SER A 177 24.27 -0.43 -13.37
C SER A 177 23.92 0.91 -12.72
N THR A 178 22.81 1.00 -11.98
CA THR A 178 22.28 2.27 -11.49
C THR A 178 22.54 2.49 -9.98
N PRO A 179 22.90 3.71 -9.54
CA PRO A 179 23.17 4.00 -8.14
C PRO A 179 21.90 4.20 -7.29
N TYR A 180 20.70 4.08 -7.86
CA TYR A 180 19.44 4.56 -7.26
C TYR A 180 19.12 3.95 -5.90
N PHE A 181 19.43 2.67 -5.69
CA PHE A 181 19.24 2.02 -4.40
C PHE A 181 20.15 2.65 -3.34
N ARG A 182 21.46 2.77 -3.62
CA ARG A 182 22.44 3.38 -2.71
C ARG A 182 22.15 4.88 -2.46
N ASP A 183 21.67 5.59 -3.46
CA ASP A 183 21.24 6.99 -3.34
C ASP A 183 20.08 7.11 -2.34
N ALA A 184 19.05 6.26 -2.48
CA ALA A 184 17.93 6.19 -1.56
C ALA A 184 18.31 5.73 -0.13
N LEU A 185 19.31 4.84 0.03
CA LEU A 185 19.83 4.48 1.37
C LEU A 185 20.43 5.69 2.09
N ASN A 186 21.23 6.47 1.37
CA ASN A 186 21.88 7.66 1.91
C ASN A 186 20.87 8.80 2.17
N GLU A 187 19.88 8.97 1.29
CA GLU A 187 18.80 9.94 1.46
C GLU A 187 17.90 9.62 2.67
N ILE A 188 17.40 8.38 2.77
CA ILE A 188 16.37 8.00 3.73
C ILE A 188 16.97 7.55 5.06
N LEU A 189 17.84 6.52 5.07
CA LEU A 189 18.35 5.95 6.33
C LEU A 189 19.41 6.84 6.97
N ALA A 190 20.29 7.42 6.16
CA ALA A 190 21.36 8.30 6.66
C ALA A 190 20.97 9.79 6.69
N LYS A 191 19.68 10.13 6.47
CA LYS A 191 19.13 11.50 6.45
C LYS A 191 19.96 12.46 5.57
N GLY A 192 20.33 12.02 4.36
CA GLY A 192 21.12 12.76 3.38
C GLY A 192 22.65 12.60 3.51
N LYS A 193 23.17 11.90 4.52
CA LYS A 193 24.61 11.64 4.66
C LYS A 193 25.05 10.47 3.77
N LYS A 194 26.20 10.59 3.09
CA LYS A 194 26.80 9.49 2.32
C LYS A 194 27.54 8.52 3.25
N VAL A 195 26.77 7.63 3.87
CA VAL A 195 27.27 6.56 4.75
C VAL A 195 27.44 5.24 3.98
N PHE A 196 26.52 4.93 3.07
CA PHE A 196 26.42 3.68 2.31
C PHE A 196 27.29 3.67 1.06
#